data_AF-A0A257NRQ6-F1
#
_entry.id   AF-A0A257NRQ6-F1
#
_cell.length_a   1.000
_cell.length_b   1.000
_cell.length_c   1.000
_cell.angle_alpha   90.00
_cell.angle_beta   90.00
_cell.angle_gamma   90.00
#
_symmetry.space_group_name_H-M   'P 1'
#
loop_
_entity.id
_entity.type
_entity.pdbx_description
1 polymer ?
#
loop_
_entity_poly.entity_id
_entity_poly.type
_entity_poly.pdbx_seq_one_letter_code
_entity_poly.pdbx_strand_id
1 'polypeptide(L)'
;MASHYSDPRDFAQHIRGELLAEYLKKRHSLEFPAVGKKDETREECADRFMELLKTQDDKVRDRVFMEFEYINSLSSENHIAALCNHSPNINREEVIEKFAQNNDERALLAYINYEEDFDEYYSRANIESSAVKELTLPTTVSLADITDEKVKAFESKVQGVYRASYKGEQCKIKTFRDNDNIILRAYLEDLPTRDTAFENGKLNEKIPRKPVAG
;
A
#
# COMPACT_ATOMS: atom_id res chain seq x y z
N MET A 1 -5.34 -18.32 2.14
CA MET A 1 -5.33 -17.70 0.79
C MET A 1 -5.79 -16.26 0.97
N ALA A 2 -5.10 -15.28 0.40
CA ALA A 2 -5.59 -13.90 0.39
C ALA A 2 -6.87 -13.85 -0.47
N SER A 3 -7.94 -13.26 0.03
CA SER A 3 -9.13 -13.04 -0.78
C SER A 3 -8.93 -11.76 -1.59
N HIS A 4 -8.38 -11.86 -2.79
CA HIS A 4 -8.22 -10.69 -3.65
C HIS A 4 -9.56 -10.28 -4.26
N TYR A 5 -10.36 -9.51 -3.51
CA TYR A 5 -11.51 -8.78 -4.02
C TYR A 5 -11.07 -7.73 -5.03
N SER A 6 -11.78 -7.69 -6.16
CA SER A 6 -11.65 -6.63 -7.17
C SER A 6 -12.71 -5.54 -7.01
N ASP A 7 -13.78 -5.82 -6.26
CA ASP A 7 -14.82 -4.85 -5.93
C ASP A 7 -14.59 -4.32 -4.49
N PRO A 8 -14.46 -2.99 -4.28
CA PRO A 8 -14.36 -2.40 -2.94
C PRO A 8 -15.56 -2.73 -2.04
N ARG A 9 -16.74 -3.00 -2.59
CA ARG A 9 -17.92 -3.43 -1.82
C ARG A 9 -17.70 -4.78 -1.15
N ASP A 10 -17.07 -5.73 -1.85
CA ASP A 10 -16.84 -7.08 -1.33
C ASP A 10 -15.87 -7.05 -0.15
N PHE A 11 -14.83 -6.20 -0.24
CA PHE A 11 -13.95 -5.94 0.91
C PHE A 11 -14.71 -5.28 2.06
N ALA A 12 -15.55 -4.27 1.77
CA ALA A 12 -16.35 -3.59 2.81
C ALA A 12 -17.29 -4.54 3.56
N GLN A 13 -17.87 -5.53 2.88
CA GLN A 13 -18.72 -6.57 3.48
C GLN A 13 -18.00 -7.41 4.55
N HIS A 14 -16.69 -7.43 4.53
CA HIS A 14 -15.87 -8.19 5.49
C HIS A 14 -15.45 -7.37 6.71
N ILE A 15 -15.74 -6.08 6.71
CA ILE A 15 -15.39 -5.14 7.77
C ILE A 15 -16.64 -4.74 8.53
N ARG A 16 -16.58 -4.74 9.87
CA ARG A 16 -17.67 -4.21 10.70
C ARG A 16 -17.85 -2.70 10.54
N GLY A 17 -19.09 -2.25 10.67
CA GLY A 17 -19.49 -0.84 10.51
C GLY A 17 -18.71 0.11 11.43
N GLU A 18 -18.39 -0.31 12.66
CA GLU A 18 -17.56 0.47 13.58
C GLU A 18 -16.16 0.73 13.03
N LEU A 19 -15.54 -0.26 12.42
CA LEU A 19 -14.18 -0.14 11.89
C LEU A 19 -14.18 0.64 10.55
N LEU A 20 -15.21 0.48 9.72
CA LEU A 20 -15.43 1.34 8.56
C LEU A 20 -15.61 2.81 8.96
N ALA A 21 -16.35 3.08 10.04
CA ALA A 21 -16.52 4.42 10.58
C ALA A 21 -15.20 5.00 11.11
N GLU A 22 -14.44 4.22 11.86
CA GLU A 22 -13.13 4.63 12.36
C GLU A 22 -12.16 4.94 11.21
N TYR A 23 -12.12 4.08 10.19
CA TYR A 23 -11.33 4.29 8.97
C TYR A 23 -11.66 5.62 8.30
N LEU A 24 -12.94 5.85 7.95
CA LEU A 24 -13.36 7.07 7.26
C LEU A 24 -13.07 8.33 8.09
N LYS A 25 -13.28 8.24 9.40
CA LYS A 25 -13.03 9.35 10.31
C LYS A 25 -11.55 9.70 10.37
N LYS A 26 -10.68 8.71 10.59
CA LYS A 26 -9.23 8.94 10.74
C LYS A 26 -8.56 9.30 9.41
N ARG A 27 -9.00 8.72 8.30
CA ARG A 27 -8.31 8.82 6.99
C ARG A 27 -8.85 9.92 6.09
N HIS A 28 -10.17 10.15 6.15
CA HIS A 28 -10.87 11.02 5.21
C HIS A 28 -11.68 12.13 5.90
N SER A 29 -11.65 12.21 7.23
CA SER A 29 -12.48 13.16 8.01
C SER A 29 -13.97 13.06 7.69
N LEU A 30 -14.43 11.87 7.32
CA LEU A 30 -15.82 11.57 7.00
C LEU A 30 -16.47 10.81 8.14
N GLU A 31 -17.73 11.15 8.44
CA GLU A 31 -18.52 10.45 9.44
C GLU A 31 -19.41 9.40 8.76
N PHE A 32 -19.28 8.15 9.18
CA PHE A 32 -20.16 7.05 8.78
C PHE A 32 -20.87 6.51 10.02
N PRO A 33 -22.21 6.42 10.03
CA PRO A 33 -22.93 5.84 11.14
C PRO A 33 -22.52 4.38 11.33
N ALA A 34 -21.77 4.11 12.40
CA ALA A 34 -21.22 2.78 12.69
C ALA A 34 -22.30 1.72 12.87
N VAL A 35 -23.44 2.12 13.45
CA VAL A 35 -24.60 1.26 13.69
C VAL A 35 -25.72 1.67 12.74
N GLY A 36 -26.12 0.74 11.87
CA GLY A 36 -27.28 0.89 11.01
C GLY A 36 -28.58 0.48 11.71
N LYS A 37 -29.49 -0.14 10.95
CA LYS A 37 -30.74 -0.68 11.52
C LYS A 37 -30.44 -1.86 12.45
N LYS A 38 -31.34 -2.13 13.40
CA LYS A 38 -31.17 -3.13 14.47
C LYS A 38 -30.82 -4.55 13.97
N ASP A 39 -31.18 -4.88 12.74
CA ASP A 39 -30.94 -6.18 12.10
C ASP A 39 -30.18 -6.05 10.77
N GLU A 40 -29.41 -4.97 10.60
CA GLU A 40 -28.60 -4.75 9.40
C GLU A 40 -27.56 -5.87 9.24
N THR A 41 -27.58 -6.51 8.08
CA THR A 41 -26.59 -7.51 7.67
C THR A 41 -25.27 -6.84 7.26
N ARG A 42 -24.18 -7.61 7.17
CA ARG A 42 -22.90 -7.10 6.66
C ARG A 42 -23.00 -6.58 5.23
N GLU A 43 -23.80 -7.23 4.39
CA GLU A 43 -24.07 -6.79 3.02
C GLU A 43 -24.78 -5.44 2.98
N GLU A 44 -25.82 -5.27 3.78
CA GLU A 44 -26.56 -4.00 3.85
C GLU A 44 -25.69 -2.87 4.44
N CYS A 45 -24.84 -3.17 5.43
CA CYS A 45 -23.86 -2.22 5.93
C CYS A 45 -22.85 -1.80 4.85
N ALA A 46 -22.35 -2.75 4.06
CA ALA A 46 -21.46 -2.47 2.93
C ALA A 46 -22.16 -1.64 1.85
N ASP A 47 -23.42 -1.97 1.50
CA ASP A 47 -24.21 -1.18 0.55
C ASP A 47 -24.38 0.26 1.02
N ARG A 48 -24.75 0.46 2.29
CA ARG A 48 -24.88 1.79 2.90
C ARG A 48 -23.55 2.56 2.90
N PHE A 49 -22.44 1.86 3.13
CA PHE A 49 -21.10 2.45 3.03
C PHE A 49 -20.80 2.91 1.59
N MET A 50 -21.08 2.07 0.60
CA MET A 50 -20.89 2.41 -0.82
C MET A 50 -21.83 3.55 -1.26
N GLU A 51 -23.06 3.59 -0.76
CA GLU A 51 -23.99 4.71 -0.98
C GLU A 51 -23.45 6.02 -0.41
N LEU A 52 -22.89 6.01 0.81
CA LEU A 52 -22.23 7.19 1.37
C LEU A 52 -21.11 7.68 0.44
N LEU A 53 -20.24 6.79 -0.01
CA LEU A 53 -19.12 7.15 -0.90
C LEU A 53 -19.59 7.72 -2.24
N LYS A 54 -20.71 7.25 -2.79
CA LYS A 54 -21.31 7.81 -4.02
C LYS A 54 -21.79 9.25 -3.85
N THR A 55 -22.06 9.70 -2.62
CA THR A 55 -22.44 11.10 -2.34
C THR A 55 -21.23 12.02 -2.14
N GLN A 56 -20.02 11.46 -2.02
CA GLN A 56 -18.77 12.21 -1.91
C GLN A 56 -18.25 12.62 -3.29
N ASP A 57 -17.28 13.53 -3.31
CA ASP A 57 -16.59 13.85 -4.56
C ASP A 57 -15.82 12.64 -5.12
N ASP A 58 -15.69 12.59 -6.44
CA ASP A 58 -15.04 11.48 -7.14
C ASP A 58 -13.62 11.20 -6.61
N LYS A 59 -12.86 12.24 -6.19
CA LYS A 59 -11.48 12.03 -5.71
C LYS A 59 -11.46 11.29 -4.38
N VAL A 60 -12.35 11.64 -3.45
CA VAL A 60 -12.44 10.94 -2.16
C VAL A 60 -12.93 9.51 -2.37
N ARG A 61 -13.97 9.31 -3.19
CA ARG A 61 -14.47 7.96 -3.52
C ARG A 61 -13.37 7.09 -4.11
N ASP A 62 -12.72 7.57 -5.16
CA ASP A 62 -11.70 6.79 -5.88
C ASP A 62 -10.51 6.50 -4.96
N ARG A 63 -10.13 7.45 -4.09
CA ARG A 63 -9.11 7.23 -3.07
C ARG A 63 -9.48 6.12 -2.08
N VAL A 64 -10.70 6.09 -1.57
CA VAL A 64 -11.14 5.02 -0.68
C VAL A 64 -11.11 3.67 -1.39
N PHE A 65 -11.54 3.60 -2.65
CA PHE A 65 -11.52 2.35 -3.42
C PHE A 65 -10.09 1.82 -3.62
N MET A 66 -9.16 2.70 -3.97
CA MET A 66 -7.73 2.38 -4.08
C MET A 66 -7.14 1.93 -2.75
N GLU A 67 -7.47 2.62 -1.65
CA GLU A 67 -7.02 2.23 -0.32
C GLU A 67 -7.59 0.86 0.08
N PHE A 68 -8.82 0.51 -0.28
CA PHE A 68 -9.39 -0.81 -0.02
C PHE A 68 -8.69 -1.92 -0.79
N GLU A 69 -8.44 -1.72 -2.08
CA GLU A 69 -7.65 -2.67 -2.88
C GLU A 69 -6.24 -2.84 -2.30
N TYR A 70 -5.61 -1.73 -1.93
CA TYR A 70 -4.29 -1.68 -1.31
C TYR A 70 -4.24 -2.46 0.00
N ILE A 71 -5.19 -2.23 0.91
CA ILE A 71 -5.26 -2.92 2.20
C ILE A 71 -5.55 -4.41 1.98
N ASN A 72 -6.47 -4.72 1.08
CA ASN A 72 -6.85 -6.09 0.78
C ASN A 72 -5.68 -6.92 0.23
N SER A 73 -4.75 -6.31 -0.50
CA SER A 73 -3.57 -7.01 -0.99
C SER A 73 -2.72 -7.65 0.13
N LEU A 74 -2.79 -7.13 1.36
CA LEU A 74 -2.07 -7.62 2.53
C LEU A 74 -2.97 -8.30 3.57
N SER A 75 -4.24 -8.59 3.24
CA SER A 75 -5.20 -9.20 4.18
C SER A 75 -5.01 -10.71 4.39
N SER A 76 -3.94 -11.31 3.91
CA SER A 76 -3.66 -12.72 4.21
C SER A 76 -3.05 -12.87 5.60
N GLU A 77 -3.35 -13.98 6.29
CA GLU A 77 -2.74 -14.28 7.60
C GLU A 77 -1.21 -14.24 7.55
N ASN A 78 -0.61 -14.76 6.48
CA ASN A 78 0.82 -14.72 6.26
C ASN A 78 1.34 -13.28 6.16
N HIS A 79 0.63 -12.41 5.43
CA HIS A 79 1.04 -11.02 5.30
C HIS A 79 0.91 -10.25 6.60
N ILE A 80 -0.14 -10.47 7.39
CA ILE A 80 -0.29 -9.85 8.71
C ILE A 80 0.79 -10.32 9.67
N ALA A 81 1.10 -11.62 9.70
CA ALA A 81 2.18 -12.14 10.53
C ALA A 81 3.54 -11.58 10.13
N ALA A 82 3.83 -11.53 8.82
CA ALA A 82 5.08 -11.00 8.31
C ALA A 82 5.22 -9.48 8.52
N LEU A 83 4.13 -8.70 8.41
CA LEU A 83 4.12 -7.28 8.78
C LEU A 83 4.52 -7.08 10.25
N CYS A 84 3.89 -7.84 11.17
CA CYS A 84 4.20 -7.72 12.60
C CYS A 84 5.64 -8.15 12.93
N ASN A 85 6.20 -9.09 12.17
CA ASN A 85 7.61 -9.48 12.31
C ASN A 85 8.58 -8.44 11.71
N HIS A 86 8.16 -7.77 10.63
CA HIS A 86 8.94 -6.73 9.96
C HIS A 86 9.06 -5.47 10.84
N SER A 87 7.98 -5.12 11.53
CA SER A 87 7.88 -3.93 12.38
C SER A 87 7.57 -4.32 13.83
N PRO A 88 8.59 -4.65 14.65
CA PRO A 88 8.39 -5.14 16.01
C PRO A 88 7.76 -4.11 16.97
N ASN A 89 7.69 -2.84 16.56
CA ASN A 89 7.03 -1.77 17.31
C ASN A 89 5.49 -1.81 17.19
N ILE A 90 4.96 -2.60 16.26
CA ILE A 90 3.51 -2.80 16.15
C ILE A 90 3.02 -3.53 17.41
N ASN A 91 2.19 -2.87 18.21
CA ASN A 91 1.48 -3.51 19.32
C ASN A 91 0.33 -4.36 18.77
N ARG A 92 0.69 -5.54 18.25
CA ARG A 92 -0.21 -6.47 17.57
C ARG A 92 -1.38 -6.88 18.45
N GLU A 93 -1.10 -7.25 19.70
CA GLU A 93 -2.12 -7.81 20.59
C GLU A 93 -3.17 -6.75 20.96
N GLU A 94 -2.73 -5.56 21.38
CA GLU A 94 -3.66 -4.57 21.91
C GLU A 94 -4.36 -3.72 20.84
N VAL A 95 -3.75 -3.54 19.67
CA VAL A 95 -4.29 -2.65 18.62
C VAL A 95 -4.93 -3.42 17.47
N ILE A 96 -4.44 -4.62 17.14
CA ILE A 96 -4.90 -5.38 15.98
C ILE A 96 -5.76 -6.57 16.43
N GLU A 97 -5.18 -7.55 17.14
CA GLU A 97 -5.87 -8.81 17.46
C GLU A 97 -7.05 -8.63 18.40
N LYS A 98 -6.95 -7.69 19.35
CA LYS A 98 -8.04 -7.38 20.28
C LYS A 98 -9.28 -6.83 19.58
N PHE A 99 -9.11 -6.12 18.47
CA PHE A 99 -10.17 -5.38 17.81
C PHE A 99 -10.60 -6.00 16.48
N ALA A 100 -9.83 -6.91 15.89
CA ALA A 100 -10.16 -7.57 14.63
C ALA A 100 -10.90 -8.90 14.82
N GLN A 101 -11.83 -9.21 13.93
CA GLN A 101 -12.50 -10.51 13.87
C GLN A 101 -11.98 -11.42 12.74
N ASN A 102 -11.32 -10.84 11.74
CA ASN A 102 -10.83 -11.55 10.56
C ASN A 102 -9.59 -10.82 10.00
N ASN A 103 -8.95 -11.40 8.98
CA ASN A 103 -7.71 -10.83 8.45
C ASN A 103 -7.90 -9.52 7.67
N ASP A 104 -9.07 -9.31 7.05
CA ASP A 104 -9.41 -8.05 6.37
C ASP A 104 -9.46 -6.90 7.41
N GLU A 105 -10.09 -7.12 8.56
CA GLU A 105 -10.08 -6.19 9.69
C GLU A 105 -8.68 -5.99 10.29
N ARG A 106 -7.86 -7.05 10.37
CA ARG A 106 -6.47 -6.94 10.83
C ARG A 106 -5.65 -6.02 9.93
N ALA A 107 -5.77 -6.20 8.61
CA ALA A 107 -5.08 -5.36 7.62
C ALA A 107 -5.53 -3.90 7.73
N LEU A 108 -6.84 -3.68 7.85
CA LEU A 108 -7.40 -2.33 8.00
C LEU A 108 -6.93 -1.65 9.29
N LEU A 109 -6.93 -2.35 10.43
CA LEU A 109 -6.42 -1.82 11.70
C LEU A 109 -4.92 -1.52 11.66
N ALA A 110 -4.13 -2.38 11.00
CA ALA A 110 -2.72 -2.13 10.78
C ALA A 110 -2.51 -0.87 9.94
N TYR A 111 -3.24 -0.72 8.83
CA TYR A 111 -3.18 0.46 7.98
C TYR A 111 -3.60 1.76 8.70
N ILE A 112 -4.67 1.72 9.50
CA ILE A 112 -5.18 2.89 10.23
C ILE A 112 -4.19 3.39 11.28
N ASN A 113 -3.54 2.48 12.02
CA ASN A 113 -2.77 2.81 13.21
C ASN A 113 -1.25 2.81 12.98
N TYR A 114 -0.78 2.12 11.94
CA TYR A 114 0.64 1.94 11.60
C TYR A 114 0.86 2.11 10.10
N GLU A 115 0.37 3.22 9.53
CA GLU A 115 0.43 3.48 8.08
C GLU A 115 1.86 3.38 7.53
N GLU A 116 2.86 3.96 8.22
CA GLU A 116 4.24 3.98 7.76
C GLU A 116 4.82 2.55 7.66
N ASP A 117 4.62 1.74 8.70
CA ASP A 117 5.04 0.33 8.72
C ASP A 117 4.30 -0.51 7.65
N PHE A 118 2.99 -0.26 7.50
CA PHE A 118 2.17 -0.92 6.50
C PHE A 118 2.68 -0.61 5.08
N ASP A 119 3.04 0.65 4.81
CA ASP A 119 3.56 1.11 3.53
C ASP A 119 4.94 0.54 3.20
N GLU A 120 5.82 0.47 4.19
CA GLU A 120 7.14 -0.13 4.04
C GLU A 120 7.01 -1.63 3.71
N TYR A 121 6.18 -2.34 4.47
CA TYR A 121 5.95 -3.76 4.26
C TYR A 121 5.24 -4.05 2.93
N TYR A 122 4.23 -3.27 2.54
CA TYR A 122 3.59 -3.42 1.22
C TYR A 122 4.61 -3.30 0.10
N SER A 123 5.48 -2.29 0.18
CA SER A 123 6.52 -2.06 -0.82
C SER A 123 7.45 -3.27 -0.95
N ARG A 124 7.78 -3.93 0.19
CA ARG A 124 8.55 -5.17 0.26
C ARG A 124 7.79 -6.37 -0.30
N ALA A 125 6.57 -6.64 0.17
CA ALA A 125 5.76 -7.78 -0.29
C ALA A 125 5.48 -7.70 -1.80
N ASN A 126 5.31 -6.49 -2.32
CA ASN A 126 5.14 -6.24 -3.75
C ASN A 126 6.44 -6.45 -4.55
N ILE A 127 7.63 -6.52 -3.93
CA ILE A 127 8.83 -6.98 -4.62
C ILE A 127 8.74 -8.49 -4.87
N GLU A 128 8.34 -9.25 -3.86
CA GLU A 128 8.29 -10.71 -3.89
C GLU A 128 7.20 -11.24 -4.83
N SER A 129 6.08 -10.52 -4.98
CA SER A 129 4.95 -10.93 -5.83
C SER A 129 5.10 -10.55 -7.31
N SER A 130 6.12 -9.76 -7.65
CA SER A 130 6.22 -9.13 -8.97
C SER A 130 7.28 -9.76 -9.83
N ALA A 131 7.07 -9.76 -11.15
CA ALA A 131 8.11 -10.07 -12.12
C ALA A 131 9.16 -8.94 -12.15
N VAL A 132 9.93 -8.81 -11.07
CA VAL A 132 11.09 -7.95 -11.00
C VAL A 132 12.22 -8.67 -11.71
N LYS A 133 12.86 -7.98 -12.67
CA LYS A 133 14.12 -8.48 -13.21
C LYS A 133 15.20 -8.25 -12.17
N GLU A 134 15.53 -9.31 -11.44
CA GLU A 134 16.67 -9.28 -10.53
C GLU A 134 17.97 -9.16 -11.32
N LEU A 135 18.80 -8.19 -10.93
CA LEU A 135 20.12 -7.99 -11.52
C LEU A 135 21.16 -8.30 -10.45
N THR A 136 21.89 -9.39 -10.63
CA THR A 136 23.04 -9.70 -9.77
C THR A 136 24.22 -8.85 -10.19
N LEU A 137 24.83 -8.15 -9.25
CA LEU A 137 26.08 -7.43 -9.50
C LEU A 137 27.19 -8.43 -9.86
N PRO A 138 28.11 -8.08 -10.77
CA PRO A 138 29.20 -8.97 -11.19
C PRO A 138 30.20 -9.26 -10.06
N THR A 139 30.18 -8.49 -8.99
CA THR A 139 31.05 -8.62 -7.82
C THR A 139 30.28 -8.35 -6.55
N THR A 140 30.58 -9.12 -5.50
CA THR A 140 30.04 -8.88 -4.15
C THR A 140 30.51 -7.52 -3.62
N VAL A 141 29.57 -6.77 -3.04
CA VAL A 141 29.83 -5.47 -2.39
C VAL A 141 29.50 -5.62 -0.91
N SER A 142 30.32 -5.06 -0.03
CA SER A 142 30.02 -5.03 1.40
C SER A 142 28.78 -4.17 1.66
N LEU A 143 27.87 -4.63 2.53
CA LEU A 143 26.68 -3.85 2.88
C LEU A 143 27.03 -2.51 3.54
N ALA A 144 28.12 -2.46 4.31
CA ALA A 144 28.63 -1.24 4.92
C ALA A 144 29.05 -0.19 3.88
N ASP A 145 29.38 -0.61 2.66
CA ASP A 145 29.71 0.29 1.56
C ASP A 145 28.48 0.87 0.88
N ILE A 146 27.27 0.35 1.12
CA ILE A 146 26.02 0.82 0.52
C ILE A 146 25.38 1.88 1.44
N THR A 147 25.98 3.07 1.43
CA THR A 147 25.49 4.24 2.16
C THR A 147 24.40 4.97 1.37
N ASP A 148 23.61 5.80 2.06
CA ASP A 148 22.54 6.57 1.44
C ASP A 148 23.07 7.55 0.37
N GLU A 149 24.29 8.08 0.53
CA GLU A 149 24.94 8.91 -0.50
C GLU A 149 25.24 8.11 -1.76
N LYS A 150 25.71 6.86 -1.63
CA LYS A 150 25.94 5.99 -2.79
C LYS A 150 24.64 5.58 -3.45
N VAL A 151 23.58 5.33 -2.68
CA VAL A 151 22.24 5.08 -3.23
C VAL A 151 21.73 6.30 -4.00
N LYS A 152 21.87 7.52 -3.47
CA LYS A 152 21.50 8.76 -4.19
C LYS A 152 22.31 8.97 -5.47
N ALA A 153 23.61 8.70 -5.43
CA ALA A 153 24.46 8.75 -6.61
C ALA A 153 24.05 7.70 -7.65
N PHE A 154 23.65 6.51 -7.21
CA PHE A 154 23.12 5.46 -8.07
C PHE A 154 21.77 5.85 -8.69
N GLU A 155 20.83 6.40 -7.91
CA GLU A 155 19.55 6.96 -8.38
C GLU A 155 19.77 7.98 -9.50
N SER A 156 20.73 8.89 -9.31
CA SER A 156 21.08 9.89 -10.33
C SER A 156 21.62 9.27 -11.63
N LYS A 157 22.41 8.19 -11.53
CA LYS A 157 22.91 7.46 -12.71
C LYS A 157 21.79 6.72 -13.43
N VAL A 158 20.91 6.05 -12.70
CA VAL A 158 19.73 5.37 -13.27
C VAL A 158 18.83 6.38 -13.97
N GLN A 159 18.55 7.53 -13.35
CA GLN A 159 17.81 8.63 -13.97
C GLN A 159 18.46 9.10 -15.28
N GLY A 160 19.79 9.26 -15.30
CA GLY A 160 20.51 9.66 -16.51
C GLY A 160 20.35 8.66 -17.66
N VAL A 161 20.47 7.36 -17.37
CA VAL A 161 20.24 6.29 -18.37
C VAL A 161 18.78 6.28 -18.83
N TYR A 162 17.84 6.44 -17.89
CA TYR A 162 16.41 6.41 -18.19
C TYR A 162 15.99 7.58 -19.09
N ARG A 163 16.43 8.80 -18.77
CA ARG A 163 16.21 9.98 -19.60
C ARG A 163 16.80 9.82 -21.00
N ALA A 164 18.02 9.31 -21.10
CA ALA A 164 18.69 9.13 -22.40
C ALA A 164 18.05 8.05 -23.28
N SER A 165 17.60 6.94 -22.67
CA SER A 165 17.14 5.76 -23.41
C SER A 165 15.63 5.75 -23.66
N TYR A 166 14.86 6.34 -22.75
CA TYR A 166 13.40 6.23 -22.72
C TYR A 166 12.67 7.58 -22.55
N LYS A 167 13.41 8.71 -22.48
CA LYS A 167 12.85 10.07 -22.29
C LYS A 167 12.00 10.25 -21.02
N GLY A 168 12.12 9.35 -20.04
CA GLY A 168 11.44 9.51 -18.76
C GLY A 168 12.13 10.54 -17.86
N GLU A 169 11.35 11.24 -17.04
CA GLU A 169 11.82 12.40 -16.28
C GLU A 169 12.05 12.12 -14.80
N GLN A 170 11.36 11.13 -14.23
CA GLN A 170 11.45 10.81 -12.80
C GLN A 170 11.83 9.35 -12.54
N CYS A 171 12.71 9.18 -11.56
CA CYS A 171 13.19 7.91 -11.05
C CYS A 171 13.35 8.04 -9.54
N LYS A 172 12.90 7.02 -8.80
CA LYS A 172 13.17 6.90 -7.37
C LYS A 172 13.73 5.53 -7.05
N ILE A 173 14.76 5.48 -6.21
CA ILE A 173 15.23 4.24 -5.62
C ILE A 173 14.72 4.14 -4.19
N LYS A 174 13.94 3.09 -3.89
CA LYS A 174 13.68 2.66 -2.51
C LYS A 174 14.71 1.61 -2.11
N THR A 175 15.12 1.67 -0.85
CA THR A 175 16.09 0.75 -0.25
C THR A 175 15.38 -0.08 0.80
N PHE A 176 15.48 -1.39 0.70
CA PHE A 176 14.97 -2.34 1.69
C PHE A 176 16.15 -3.07 2.28
N ARG A 177 16.37 -2.91 3.58
CA ARG A 177 17.46 -3.57 4.30
C ARG A 177 16.87 -4.82 4.96
N ASP A 178 17.43 -5.97 4.63
CA ASP A 178 17.18 -7.25 5.31
C ASP A 178 18.54 -7.81 5.74
N ASN A 179 18.58 -8.58 6.82
CA ASN A 179 19.77 -8.83 7.65
C ASN A 179 21.11 -8.86 6.87
N ASP A 180 21.19 -9.71 5.83
CA ASP A 180 22.40 -9.95 5.04
C ASP A 180 22.32 -9.39 3.60
N ASN A 181 21.31 -8.60 3.28
CA ASN A 181 21.04 -8.13 1.93
C ASN A 181 20.39 -6.73 1.90
N ILE A 182 20.79 -5.93 0.92
CA ILE A 182 20.12 -4.66 0.62
C ILE A 182 19.49 -4.76 -0.77
N ILE A 183 18.17 -4.61 -0.83
CA ILE A 183 17.41 -4.57 -2.07
C ILE A 183 17.23 -3.11 -2.46
N LEU A 184 17.70 -2.74 -3.65
CA LEU A 184 17.46 -1.43 -4.25
C LEU A 184 16.44 -1.57 -5.37
N ARG A 185 15.26 -0.96 -5.22
CA ARG A 185 14.20 -0.99 -6.23
C ARG A 185 14.11 0.36 -6.92
N ALA A 186 14.32 0.37 -8.24
CA ALA A 186 14.10 1.54 -9.07
C ALA A 186 12.64 1.60 -9.54
N TYR A 187 11.99 2.73 -9.27
CA TYR A 187 10.68 3.12 -9.80
C TYR A 187 10.92 4.15 -10.90
N LEU A 188 10.32 3.93 -12.07
CA LEU A 188 10.52 4.75 -13.27
C LEU A 188 9.18 5.35 -13.71
N GLU A 189 9.16 6.66 -13.93
CA GLU A 189 8.03 7.39 -14.48
C GLU A 189 7.90 7.06 -15.97
N ASP A 190 7.13 6.02 -16.32
CA ASP A 190 6.62 5.64 -17.66
C ASP A 190 6.69 4.16 -18.04
N LEU A 191 6.68 3.27 -17.06
CA LEU A 191 6.36 1.87 -17.35
C LEU A 191 4.82 1.67 -17.36
N PRO A 192 4.24 1.12 -18.44
CA PRO A 192 2.79 1.05 -18.65
C PRO A 192 2.05 0.10 -17.69
N THR A 193 2.66 -0.34 -16.60
CA THR A 193 2.22 -1.52 -15.86
C THR A 193 1.88 -1.33 -14.39
N ARG A 194 2.04 -0.17 -13.72
CA ARG A 194 1.67 -0.04 -12.29
C ARG A 194 1.24 1.34 -11.78
N ASP A 195 0.38 1.26 -10.75
CA ASP A 195 -0.17 2.31 -9.88
C ASP A 195 0.91 3.03 -9.06
N THR A 196 1.76 3.79 -9.73
CA THR A 196 2.76 4.61 -9.06
C THR A 196 2.84 5.97 -9.73
N ALA A 197 2.40 6.99 -9.02
CA ALA A 197 2.49 8.38 -9.43
C ALA A 197 3.72 9.03 -8.77
N PHE A 198 4.24 10.07 -9.42
CA PHE A 198 5.17 10.97 -8.76
C PHE A 198 4.50 12.32 -8.54
N GLU A 199 4.36 12.74 -7.28
CA GLU A 199 3.81 14.04 -6.91
C GLU A 199 4.91 14.90 -6.29
N ASN A 200 5.18 16.06 -6.89
CA ASN A 200 6.23 16.98 -6.42
C ASN A 200 7.62 16.31 -6.25
N GLY A 201 7.97 15.38 -7.15
CA GLY A 201 9.23 14.63 -7.09
C GLY A 201 9.28 13.55 -6.00
N LYS A 202 8.17 13.27 -5.32
CA LYS A 202 8.03 12.17 -4.35
C LYS A 202 7.23 11.04 -4.96
N LEU A 203 7.69 9.81 -4.70
CA LEU A 203 6.99 8.60 -5.08
C LEU A 203 5.69 8.48 -4.28
N ASN A 204 4.57 8.28 -4.98
CA ASN A 204 3.28 7.98 -4.40
C ASN A 204 2.76 6.66 -5.01
N GLU A 205 2.88 5.57 -4.26
CA GLU A 205 2.43 4.22 -4.64
C GLU A 205 0.91 4.02 -4.44
N LYS A 206 0.18 5.08 -4.07
CA LYS A 206 -1.26 5.03 -3.74
C LYS A 206 -2.13 5.79 -4.74
N ILE A 207 -1.60 6.21 -5.90
CA ILE A 207 -2.36 6.95 -6.92
C ILE A 207 -2.24 6.25 -8.28
N PRO A 208 -3.36 5.90 -8.94
CA PRO A 208 -3.37 5.43 -10.30
C PRO A 208 -2.96 6.57 -11.23
N ARG A 209 -2.07 6.28 -12.17
CA ARG A 209 -1.61 7.28 -13.14
C ARG A 209 -2.77 7.78 -13.99
N LYS A 210 -2.85 9.10 -14.18
CA LYS A 210 -3.50 9.64 -15.38
C LYS A 210 -2.70 9.16 -16.59
N PRO A 211 -3.33 8.60 -17.65
CA PRO A 211 -2.59 8.24 -18.84
C PRO A 211 -1.86 9.47 -19.38
N VAL A 212 -0.56 9.32 -19.62
CA VAL A 212 0.22 10.32 -20.35
C VAL A 212 -0.33 10.30 -21.78
N ALA A 213 -1.02 11.36 -22.18
CA ALA A 213 -1.43 11.52 -23.57
C ALA A 213 -0.15 11.53 -24.42
N GLY A 214 -0.06 10.58 -25.35
CA GLY A 214 1.08 10.43 -26.28
C GLY A 214 1.20 11.56 -27.28
#